data_AF-A0A1G4MJ59-F1
#
_entry.id   AF-A0A1G4MJ59-F1
#
_cell.length_a   1.000
_cell.length_b   1.000
_cell.length_c   1.000
_cell.angle_alpha   90.00
_cell.angle_beta   90.00
_cell.angle_gamma   90.00
#
_symmetry.space_group_name_H-M   'P 1'
#
loop_
_entity.id
_entity.type
_entity.pdbx_description
1 polymer ?
#
loop_
_entity_poly.entity_id
_entity_poly.type
_entity_poly.pdbx_seq_one_letter_code
_entity_poly.pdbx_strand_id
1 'polypeptide(L)'
;MTPTVHLWGLDEKPSVVSPESVAIYWLLNSKLCGKEACVVFSNNTDLSPNQELPVLIEGNQTIHGFANIAEYLFPQESALEMALLQFAQTKINTLTQYQLYLNKNNYDRFTRKVFSYLLHWPMWYNTPIKYRALARKRCETLGYLSHEDDEEEHSVEYDDLVQSKAIKVTQNSKVENKELLKSTRYNMQFLNRLGEQLKWWLEARKKVPKDKIPADYLLWANLFVQQELPDGRVVREFLEQNLGSDAYRNIQEHLHECTQLESVVAIRQPTFTESGNIVTSVYRQAIRYV
;
A
#
# COMPACT_ATOMS: atom_id res chain seq x y z
N MET A 1 16.01 25.23 -5.07
CA MET A 1 16.35 24.05 -4.26
C MET A 1 15.91 22.84 -5.07
N THR A 2 16.68 21.76 -5.11
CA THR A 2 16.24 20.54 -5.79
C THR A 2 15.03 19.94 -5.03
N PRO A 3 13.96 19.51 -5.72
CA PRO A 3 12.81 18.90 -5.07
C PRO A 3 13.24 17.60 -4.39
N THR A 4 12.87 17.46 -3.11
CA THR A 4 13.17 16.27 -2.31
C THR A 4 11.91 15.47 -2.09
N VAL A 5 11.95 14.18 -2.43
CA VAL A 5 10.83 13.25 -2.29
C VAL A 5 11.11 12.29 -1.13
N HIS A 6 10.23 12.33 -0.14
CA HIS A 6 10.27 11.49 1.05
C HIS A 6 9.36 10.27 0.89
N LEU A 7 9.94 9.08 1.01
CA LEU A 7 9.29 7.80 0.73
C LEU A 7 9.41 6.84 1.92
N TRP A 8 8.57 5.80 1.91
CA TRP A 8 8.80 4.60 2.72
C TRP A 8 9.84 3.71 2.05
N GLY A 9 10.87 3.28 2.79
CA GLY A 9 11.90 2.40 2.26
C GLY A 9 13.01 2.05 3.25
N LEU A 10 13.84 1.11 2.84
CA LEU A 10 14.99 0.61 3.58
C LEU A 10 16.08 0.24 2.58
N ASP A 11 17.35 0.45 2.95
CA ASP A 11 18.51 0.09 2.12
C ASP A 11 18.40 0.59 0.68
N GLU A 12 18.04 1.87 0.54
CA GLU A 12 17.89 2.57 -0.75
C GLU A 12 16.80 2.01 -1.68
N LYS A 13 15.90 1.18 -1.16
CA LYS A 13 14.77 0.62 -1.90
C LYS A 13 13.43 1.01 -1.29
N PRO A 14 12.40 1.27 -2.11
CA PRO A 14 11.07 1.55 -1.61
C PRO A 14 10.48 0.33 -0.92
N SER A 15 9.77 0.55 0.19
CA SER A 15 9.14 -0.52 0.95
C SER A 15 7.76 -0.85 0.38
N VAL A 16 7.45 -2.15 0.31
CA VAL A 16 6.15 -2.66 -0.17
C VAL A 16 4.96 -2.26 0.73
N VAL A 17 5.19 -1.69 1.91
CA VAL A 17 4.11 -1.17 2.77
C VAL A 17 3.40 0.05 2.16
N SER A 18 4.01 0.69 1.16
CA SER A 18 3.45 1.83 0.45
C SER A 18 3.58 1.63 -1.07
N PRO A 19 2.53 1.14 -1.76
CA PRO A 19 2.55 1.03 -3.22
C PRO A 19 2.76 2.39 -3.90
N GLU A 20 2.30 3.48 -3.29
CA GLU A 20 2.55 4.85 -3.79
C GLU A 20 4.04 5.22 -3.74
N SER A 21 4.77 4.83 -2.69
CA SER A 21 6.21 5.07 -2.61
C SER A 21 6.98 4.27 -3.66
N VAL A 22 6.60 3.00 -3.88
CA VAL A 22 7.15 2.15 -4.94
C VAL A 22 6.89 2.79 -6.32
N ALA A 23 5.67 3.23 -6.58
CA ALA A 23 5.29 3.83 -7.84
C ALA A 23 6.06 5.12 -8.15
N ILE A 24 6.23 6.02 -7.16
CA ILE A 24 7.04 7.25 -7.35
C ILE A 24 8.49 6.90 -7.61
N TYR A 25 9.05 5.96 -6.84
CA TYR A 25 10.43 5.54 -7.04
C TYR A 25 10.67 5.02 -8.46
N TRP A 26 9.76 4.20 -8.99
CA TRP A 26 9.85 3.73 -10.38
C TRP A 26 9.63 4.84 -11.40
N LEU A 27 8.69 5.75 -11.15
CA LEU A 27 8.41 6.87 -12.03
C LEU A 27 9.60 7.83 -12.13
N LEU A 28 10.25 8.15 -11.01
CA LEU A 28 11.44 9.00 -10.97
C LEU A 28 12.64 8.36 -11.68
N ASN A 29 12.81 7.03 -11.54
CA ASN A 29 13.86 6.28 -12.23
C ASN A 29 13.51 5.92 -13.69
N SER A 30 12.31 6.27 -14.15
CA SER A 30 11.93 6.09 -15.54
C SER A 30 12.44 7.23 -16.43
N LYS A 31 12.63 6.94 -17.72
CA LYS A 31 13.01 7.93 -18.74
C LYS A 31 11.99 9.05 -18.93
N LEU A 32 10.81 8.93 -18.32
CA LEU A 32 9.79 9.97 -18.40
C LEU A 32 10.23 11.21 -17.59
N CYS A 33 11.03 11.04 -16.53
CA CYS A 33 11.28 12.12 -15.57
C CYS A 33 12.25 13.16 -16.14
N GLY A 34 11.72 14.32 -16.51
CA GLY A 34 12.53 15.45 -17.01
C GLY A 34 13.07 16.38 -15.92
N LYS A 35 12.70 16.16 -14.64
CA LYS A 35 13.12 17.01 -13.51
C LYS A 35 14.10 16.26 -12.62
N GLU A 36 15.20 16.91 -12.27
CA GLU A 36 16.11 16.40 -11.25
C GLU A 36 15.40 16.45 -9.89
N ALA A 37 15.29 15.29 -9.23
CA ALA A 37 14.76 15.15 -7.89
C ALA A 37 15.72 14.33 -7.02
N CYS A 38 15.62 14.49 -5.71
CA CYS A 38 16.37 13.69 -4.75
C CYS A 38 15.39 12.82 -3.94
N VAL A 39 15.69 11.54 -3.79
CA VAL A 39 14.89 10.62 -2.98
C VAL A 39 15.50 10.45 -1.60
N VAL A 40 14.64 10.47 -0.58
CA VAL A 40 14.99 10.25 0.82
C VAL A 40 14.03 9.23 1.41
N PHE A 41 14.56 8.11 1.90
CA PHE A 41 13.79 7.14 2.65
C PHE A 41 13.73 7.55 4.14
N SER A 42 12.91 8.56 4.44
CA SER A 42 12.82 9.11 5.80
C SER A 42 11.98 8.28 6.75
N ASN A 43 11.04 7.49 6.22
CA ASN A 43 10.07 6.70 7.00
C ASN A 43 9.33 7.52 8.08
N ASN A 44 9.22 8.84 7.86
CA ASN A 44 8.68 9.78 8.85
C ASN A 44 7.48 10.52 8.27
N THR A 45 6.29 10.17 8.73
CA THR A 45 5.04 10.79 8.29
C THR A 45 4.81 12.18 8.88
N ASP A 46 5.57 12.60 9.91
CA ASP A 46 5.48 13.94 10.48
C ASP A 46 6.02 15.05 9.56
N LEU A 47 6.66 14.65 8.45
CA LEU A 47 7.05 15.55 7.37
C LEU A 47 5.87 16.00 6.52
N SER A 48 4.80 15.19 6.46
CA SER A 48 3.62 15.50 5.68
C SER A 48 2.52 16.13 6.53
N PRO A 49 1.80 17.16 6.03
CA PRO A 49 0.64 17.73 6.71
C PRO A 49 -0.46 16.68 6.98
N ASN A 50 -0.64 15.71 6.07
CA ASN A 50 -1.67 14.69 6.18
C ASN A 50 -1.20 13.40 6.92
N GLN A 51 0.01 13.39 7.47
CA GLN A 51 0.60 12.20 8.12
C GLN A 51 0.70 10.96 7.21
N GLU A 52 0.81 11.15 5.90
CA GLU A 52 1.04 10.09 4.93
C GLU A 52 2.31 10.35 4.13
N LEU A 53 2.96 9.27 3.68
CA LEU A 53 3.99 9.31 2.66
C LEU A 53 3.45 8.58 1.43
N PRO A 54 3.75 9.04 0.21
CA PRO A 54 4.86 9.93 -0.15
C PRO A 54 4.58 11.43 -0.01
N VAL A 55 5.66 12.23 0.18
CA VAL A 55 5.60 13.71 0.17
C VAL A 55 6.81 14.30 -0.57
N LEU A 56 6.57 15.32 -1.39
CA LEU A 56 7.58 16.12 -2.07
C LEU A 56 7.70 17.49 -1.38
N ILE A 57 8.93 17.89 -1.06
CA ILE A 57 9.26 19.16 -0.43
C ILE A 57 10.20 19.93 -1.36
N GLU A 58 9.80 21.15 -1.73
CA GLU A 58 10.60 22.06 -2.53
C GLU A 58 10.51 23.48 -1.96
N GLY A 59 11.55 23.90 -1.23
CA GLY A 59 11.51 25.15 -0.47
C GLY A 59 10.38 25.15 0.55
N ASN A 60 9.42 26.07 0.40
CA ASN A 60 8.24 26.16 1.26
C ASN A 60 7.02 25.40 0.72
N GLN A 61 7.11 24.81 -0.47
CA GLN A 61 6.01 24.04 -1.05
C GLN A 61 6.10 22.58 -0.60
N THR A 62 4.96 22.04 -0.17
CA THR A 62 4.84 20.63 0.22
C THR A 62 3.68 20.00 -0.55
N ILE A 63 3.96 18.95 -1.33
CA ILE A 63 2.99 18.24 -2.16
C ILE A 63 2.92 16.80 -1.66
N HIS A 64 1.73 16.29 -1.35
CA HIS A 64 1.55 14.98 -0.72
C HIS A 64 0.70 14.05 -1.58
N GLY A 65 0.97 12.75 -1.47
CA GLY A 65 0.26 11.69 -2.19
C GLY A 65 0.71 11.50 -3.63
N PHE A 66 0.56 10.26 -4.14
CA PHE A 66 1.03 9.91 -5.48
C PHE A 66 0.50 10.83 -6.58
N ALA A 67 -0.82 11.04 -6.67
CA ALA A 67 -1.41 11.75 -7.79
C ALA A 67 -0.92 13.20 -7.91
N ASN A 68 -0.87 13.93 -6.80
CA ASN A 68 -0.41 15.33 -6.79
C ASN A 68 1.08 15.43 -7.14
N ILE A 69 1.90 14.51 -6.62
CA ILE A 69 3.34 14.47 -6.94
C ILE A 69 3.55 14.09 -8.41
N ALA A 70 2.80 13.10 -8.91
CA ALA A 70 2.83 12.69 -10.30
C ALA A 70 2.41 13.83 -11.23
N GLU A 71 1.36 14.58 -10.91
CA GLU A 71 0.93 15.75 -11.69
C GLU A 71 1.99 16.86 -11.67
N TYR A 72 2.64 17.11 -10.53
CA TYR A 72 3.70 18.11 -10.40
C TYR A 72 4.96 17.78 -11.22
N LEU A 73 5.33 16.50 -11.25
CA LEU A 73 6.51 16.01 -11.96
C LEU A 73 6.21 15.70 -13.44
N PHE A 74 4.98 15.27 -13.74
CA PHE A 74 4.48 14.79 -15.03
C PHE A 74 3.03 15.24 -15.23
N PRO A 75 2.84 16.49 -15.69
CA PRO A 75 1.50 17.02 -15.93
C PRO A 75 0.73 16.09 -16.89
N GLN A 76 -0.45 15.65 -16.46
CA GLN A 76 -1.32 14.85 -17.32
C GLN A 76 -1.92 15.75 -18.40
N GLU A 77 -1.96 15.27 -19.64
CA GLU A 77 -2.45 16.06 -20.77
C GLU A 77 -3.89 15.73 -21.13
N SER A 78 -4.39 14.58 -20.64
CA SER A 78 -5.73 14.09 -20.95
C SER A 78 -6.56 13.83 -19.69
N ALA A 79 -7.85 14.18 -19.76
CA ALA A 79 -8.83 13.83 -18.74
C ALA A 79 -8.92 12.31 -18.48
N LEU A 80 -8.63 11.49 -19.50
CA LEU A 80 -8.61 10.04 -19.35
C LEU A 80 -7.42 9.58 -18.50
N GLU A 81 -6.25 10.22 -18.64
CA GLU A 81 -5.07 9.92 -17.82
C GLU A 81 -5.32 10.24 -16.34
N MET A 82 -5.93 11.41 -16.07
CA MET A 82 -6.36 11.78 -14.71
C MET A 82 -7.41 10.81 -14.16
N ALA A 83 -8.39 10.40 -14.96
CA ALA A 83 -9.41 9.44 -14.55
C ALA A 83 -8.81 8.06 -14.22
N LEU A 84 -7.85 7.58 -15.03
CA LEU A 84 -7.12 6.36 -14.75
C LEU A 84 -6.31 6.51 -13.46
N LEU A 85 -5.56 7.59 -13.29
CA LEU A 85 -4.79 7.84 -12.07
C LEU A 85 -5.67 7.79 -10.81
N GLN A 86 -6.79 8.50 -10.84
CA GLN A 86 -7.77 8.51 -9.74
C GLN A 86 -8.40 7.12 -9.53
N PHE A 87 -8.67 6.38 -10.60
CA PHE A 87 -9.20 5.02 -10.51
C PHE A 87 -8.19 4.07 -9.84
N ALA A 88 -6.92 4.12 -10.22
CA ALA A 88 -5.87 3.33 -9.57
C ALA A 88 -5.75 3.70 -8.08
N GLN A 89 -5.78 4.99 -7.75
CA GLN A 89 -5.63 5.45 -6.38
C GLN A 89 -6.83 5.16 -5.48
N THR A 90 -8.05 5.11 -6.02
CA THR A 90 -9.27 4.88 -5.23
C THR A 90 -9.74 3.43 -5.23
N LYS A 91 -9.65 2.72 -6.36
CA LYS A 91 -10.14 1.35 -6.50
C LYS A 91 -9.04 0.33 -6.27
N ILE A 92 -7.95 0.42 -7.02
CA ILE A 92 -6.86 -0.57 -6.96
C ILE A 92 -6.09 -0.47 -5.64
N ASN A 93 -5.73 0.75 -5.21
CA ASN A 93 -5.03 0.96 -3.94
C ASN A 93 -5.83 0.47 -2.73
N THR A 94 -7.16 0.65 -2.73
CA THR A 94 -8.01 0.15 -1.64
C THR A 94 -7.96 -1.38 -1.55
N LEU A 95 -7.90 -2.07 -2.69
CA LEU A 95 -7.71 -3.54 -2.72
C LEU A 95 -6.32 -3.95 -2.19
N THR A 96 -5.27 -3.19 -2.50
CA THR A 96 -3.94 -3.42 -1.93
C THR A 96 -3.91 -3.17 -0.42
N GLN A 97 -4.58 -2.13 0.05
CA GLN A 97 -4.71 -1.83 1.49
C GLN A 97 -5.47 -2.96 2.22
N TYR A 98 -6.50 -3.53 1.60
CA TYR A 98 -7.15 -4.73 2.11
C TYR A 98 -6.13 -5.87 2.29
N GLN A 99 -5.33 -6.18 1.26
CA GLN A 99 -4.34 -7.26 1.35
C GLN A 99 -3.22 -7.00 2.34
N LEU A 100 -2.77 -5.75 2.51
CA LEU A 100 -1.72 -5.39 3.46
C LEU A 100 -2.22 -5.44 4.90
N TYR A 101 -3.41 -4.93 5.19
CA TYR A 101 -3.83 -4.63 6.55
C TYR A 101 -5.00 -5.46 7.08
N LEU A 102 -5.92 -5.89 6.22
CA LEU A 102 -7.14 -6.60 6.62
C LEU A 102 -7.06 -8.11 6.39
N ASN A 103 -6.23 -8.57 5.45
CA ASN A 103 -5.89 -9.98 5.36
C ASN A 103 -5.02 -10.37 6.57
N LYS A 104 -5.59 -11.21 7.46
CA LYS A 104 -4.97 -11.68 8.71
C LYS A 104 -3.60 -12.30 8.45
N ASN A 105 -3.47 -13.15 7.42
CA ASN A 105 -2.21 -13.85 7.14
C ASN A 105 -1.10 -12.88 6.74
N ASN A 106 -1.40 -11.95 5.84
CA ASN A 106 -0.44 -10.93 5.40
C ASN A 106 -0.09 -9.96 6.52
N TYR A 107 -1.07 -9.49 7.29
CA TYR A 107 -0.83 -8.53 8.36
C TYR A 107 0.06 -9.09 9.48
N ASP A 108 -0.25 -10.29 9.96
CA ASP A 108 0.45 -10.90 11.10
C ASP A 108 1.84 -11.44 10.72
N ARG A 109 1.97 -12.03 9.52
CA ARG A 109 3.25 -12.61 9.09
C ARG A 109 4.20 -11.56 8.54
N PHE A 110 3.70 -10.51 7.91
CA PHE A 110 4.48 -9.54 7.16
C PHE A 110 4.27 -8.10 7.66
N THR A 111 3.12 -7.48 7.39
CA THR A 111 2.93 -6.02 7.48
C THR A 111 3.28 -5.45 8.85
N ARG A 112 2.77 -6.05 9.93
CA ARG A 112 3.03 -5.55 11.31
C ARG A 112 4.51 -5.56 11.66
N LYS A 113 5.26 -6.54 11.16
CA LYS A 113 6.70 -6.71 11.45
C LYS A 113 7.56 -5.79 10.61
N VAL A 114 7.16 -5.47 9.38
CA VAL A 114 7.95 -4.57 8.52
C VAL A 114 8.12 -3.19 9.15
N PHE A 115 7.10 -2.68 9.85
CA PHE A 115 7.18 -1.37 10.51
C PHE A 115 8.25 -1.30 11.61
N SER A 116 8.68 -2.41 12.23
CA SER A 116 9.78 -2.37 13.20
C SER A 116 11.14 -2.11 12.56
N TYR A 117 11.28 -2.40 11.26
CA TYR A 117 12.51 -2.11 10.50
C TYR A 117 12.49 -0.70 9.90
N LEU A 118 11.30 -0.14 9.64
CA LEU A 118 11.16 1.18 9.03
C LEU A 118 11.15 2.32 10.05
N LEU A 119 10.58 2.08 11.24
CA LEU A 119 10.36 3.12 12.25
C LEU A 119 11.34 2.97 13.42
N HIS A 120 11.48 4.04 14.20
CA HIS A 120 12.20 4.00 15.47
C HIS A 120 11.30 3.53 16.61
N TRP A 121 11.89 2.90 17.62
CA TRP A 121 11.19 2.63 18.88
C TRP A 121 10.87 3.98 19.57
N PRO A 122 9.68 4.17 20.17
CA PRO A 122 8.57 3.22 20.39
C PRO A 122 7.45 3.22 19.31
N MET A 123 7.65 3.89 18.16
CA MET A 123 6.59 4.15 17.16
C MET A 123 6.16 2.89 16.36
N TRP A 124 6.79 1.74 16.58
CA TRP A 124 6.57 0.49 15.85
C TRP A 124 5.13 -0.02 15.85
N TYR A 125 4.42 0.15 16.97
CA TYR A 125 3.12 -0.48 17.16
C TYR A 125 1.96 0.40 16.70
N ASN A 126 2.09 1.72 16.85
CA ASN A 126 0.98 2.64 16.63
C ASN A 126 0.67 2.82 15.14
N THR A 127 1.69 2.90 14.28
CA THR A 127 1.52 3.12 12.84
C THR A 127 0.75 1.98 12.13
N PRO A 128 1.12 0.69 12.27
CA PRO A 128 0.38 -0.39 11.62
C PRO A 128 -1.07 -0.50 12.09
N ILE A 129 -1.35 -0.22 13.38
CA ILE A 129 -2.71 -0.22 13.93
C ILE A 129 -3.54 0.91 13.30
N LYS A 130 -2.97 2.13 13.23
CA LYS A 130 -3.63 3.28 12.59
C LYS A 130 -3.94 3.00 11.12
N TYR A 131 -2.97 2.45 10.37
CA TYR A 131 -3.18 2.11 8.96
C TYR A 131 -4.18 0.99 8.76
N ARG A 132 -4.24 0.01 9.66
CA ARG A 132 -5.29 -1.01 9.64
C ARG A 132 -6.68 -0.43 9.88
N ALA A 133 -6.83 0.48 10.83
CA ALA A 133 -8.10 1.16 11.06
C ALA A 133 -8.53 2.02 9.85
N LEU A 134 -7.58 2.71 9.22
CA LEU A 134 -7.83 3.51 8.02
C LEU A 134 -8.15 2.65 6.78
N ALA A 135 -7.47 1.51 6.61
CA ALA A 135 -7.79 0.53 5.58
C ALA A 135 -9.21 -0.01 5.76
N ARG A 136 -9.64 -0.26 7.00
CA ARG A 136 -11.03 -0.68 7.32
C ARG A 136 -12.04 0.35 6.81
N LYS A 137 -11.89 1.62 7.21
CA LYS A 137 -12.76 2.72 6.75
C LYS A 137 -12.81 2.85 5.23
N ARG A 138 -11.67 2.70 4.55
CA ARG A 138 -11.60 2.77 3.08
C ARG A 138 -12.27 1.55 2.44
N CYS A 139 -12.12 0.37 3.01
CA CYS A 139 -12.73 -0.87 2.50
C CYS A 139 -14.23 -1.00 2.83
N GLU A 140 -14.73 -0.34 3.87
CA GLU A 140 -16.18 -0.24 4.17
C GLU A 140 -16.95 0.35 2.98
N THR A 141 -16.36 1.32 2.27
CA THR A 141 -16.97 1.89 1.05
C THR A 141 -17.11 0.88 -0.08
N LEU A 142 -16.42 -0.27 -0.01
CA LEU A 142 -16.56 -1.38 -0.95
C LEU A 142 -17.73 -2.31 -0.60
N GLY A 143 -18.45 -2.06 0.50
CA GLY A 143 -19.74 -2.65 0.87
C GLY A 143 -19.73 -4.14 1.27
N TYR A 144 -18.83 -4.94 0.72
CA TYR A 144 -18.82 -6.40 0.85
C TYR A 144 -17.63 -6.95 1.65
N LEU A 145 -16.56 -6.16 1.80
CA LEU A 145 -15.34 -6.52 2.54
C LEU A 145 -15.36 -6.02 4.00
N SER A 146 -16.56 -5.79 4.55
CA SER A 146 -16.70 -5.35 5.94
C SER A 146 -16.28 -6.50 6.86
N HIS A 147 -15.16 -6.32 7.55
CA HIS A 147 -14.79 -7.18 8.67
C HIS A 147 -15.61 -6.75 9.88
N GLU A 148 -16.69 -7.48 10.17
CA GLU A 148 -17.49 -7.33 11.39
C GLU A 148 -16.69 -7.63 12.69
N ASP A 149 -15.45 -8.13 12.56
CA ASP A 149 -14.74 -8.84 13.61
C ASP A 149 -13.97 -7.95 14.62
N ASP A 150 -14.38 -6.70 14.89
CA ASP A 150 -13.80 -5.88 15.98
C ASP A 150 -14.84 -5.11 16.80
N GLU A 151 -16.11 -5.52 16.82
CA GLU A 151 -16.85 -5.37 18.08
C GLU A 151 -16.20 -6.38 19.02
N GLU A 152 -15.41 -5.89 19.97
CA GLU A 152 -14.87 -6.68 21.06
C GLU A 152 -15.94 -7.69 21.49
N GLU A 153 -15.70 -8.99 21.28
CA GLU A 153 -16.48 -10.06 21.90
C GLU A 153 -16.21 -10.02 23.42
N HIS A 154 -16.63 -8.93 24.07
CA HIS A 154 -16.79 -8.80 25.50
C HIS A 154 -18.09 -9.49 25.91
N SER A 155 -18.10 -10.81 25.75
CA SER A 155 -19.00 -11.78 26.40
C SER A 155 -18.69 -13.10 25.70
N VAL A 156 -17.93 -14.04 26.25
CA VAL A 156 -18.43 -15.03 27.21
C VAL A 156 -17.25 -15.57 28.04
N GLU A 157 -16.78 -14.84 29.05
CA GLU A 157 -15.75 -15.35 29.96
C GLU A 157 -16.34 -16.15 31.16
N TYR A 158 -17.67 -16.20 31.29
CA TYR A 158 -18.34 -16.79 32.45
C TYR A 158 -18.73 -18.28 32.30
N ASP A 159 -18.69 -18.86 31.09
CA ASP A 159 -19.09 -20.27 30.85
C ASP A 159 -17.89 -21.21 30.61
N ASP A 160 -16.67 -20.66 30.66
CA ASP A 160 -15.42 -21.33 30.28
C ASP A 160 -14.80 -22.19 31.41
N LEU A 161 -15.36 -22.11 32.62
CA LEU A 161 -14.84 -22.79 33.83
C LEU A 161 -15.33 -24.24 34.01
N VAL A 162 -16.32 -24.71 33.24
CA VAL A 162 -16.99 -26.01 33.48
C VAL A 162 -16.82 -27.03 32.33
N GLN A 163 -16.18 -26.64 31.22
CA GLN A 163 -16.14 -27.50 30.04
C GLN A 163 -14.98 -28.50 30.05
N SER A 164 -15.26 -29.75 29.68
CA SER A 164 -14.24 -30.79 29.56
C SER A 164 -13.19 -30.42 28.50
N LYS A 165 -11.93 -30.87 28.70
CA LYS A 165 -10.84 -30.66 27.72
C LYS A 165 -11.23 -31.07 26.29
N ALA A 166 -12.06 -32.10 26.14
CA ALA A 166 -12.58 -32.55 24.86
C ALA A 166 -13.53 -31.53 24.20
N ILE A 167 -14.43 -30.93 24.98
CA ILE A 167 -15.36 -29.90 24.47
C ILE A 167 -14.57 -28.66 24.02
N LYS A 168 -13.56 -28.24 24.80
CA LYS A 168 -12.70 -27.10 24.44
C LYS A 168 -11.96 -27.33 23.12
N VAL A 169 -11.41 -28.52 22.90
CA VAL A 169 -10.77 -28.87 21.63
C VAL A 169 -11.77 -28.83 20.47
N THR A 170 -13.00 -29.35 20.65
CA THR A 170 -14.02 -29.29 19.59
C THR A 170 -14.51 -27.88 19.30
N GLN A 171 -14.61 -27.01 20.31
CA GLN A 171 -15.01 -25.61 20.13
C GLN A 171 -13.92 -24.81 19.42
N ASN A 172 -12.66 -24.96 19.82
CA ASN A 172 -11.53 -24.32 19.15
C ASN A 172 -11.49 -24.72 17.67
N SER A 173 -11.64 -26.01 17.35
CA SER A 173 -11.72 -26.46 15.96
C SER A 173 -12.91 -25.87 15.19
N LYS A 174 -14.09 -25.71 15.84
CA LYS A 174 -15.25 -25.04 15.22
C LYS A 174 -14.98 -23.55 14.95
N VAL A 175 -14.34 -22.85 15.88
CA VAL A 175 -13.97 -21.43 15.73
C VAL A 175 -12.96 -21.28 14.60
N GLU A 176 -11.90 -22.10 14.58
CA GLU A 176 -10.90 -22.11 13.50
C GLU A 176 -11.52 -22.39 12.13
N ASN A 177 -12.43 -23.37 12.03
CA ASN A 177 -13.15 -23.64 10.79
C ASN A 177 -14.04 -22.47 10.36
N LYS A 178 -14.72 -21.80 11.31
CA LYS A 178 -15.54 -20.61 11.03
C LYS A 178 -14.68 -19.45 10.53
N GLU A 179 -13.53 -19.20 11.15
CA GLU A 179 -12.57 -18.20 10.71
C GLU A 179 -12.03 -18.50 9.30
N LEU A 180 -11.68 -19.76 9.02
CA LEU A 180 -11.18 -20.19 7.72
C LEU A 180 -12.23 -20.00 6.61
N LEU A 181 -13.49 -20.31 6.89
CA LEU A 181 -14.58 -20.09 5.94
C LEU A 181 -14.81 -18.59 5.69
N LYS A 182 -14.77 -17.77 6.75
CA LYS A 182 -14.85 -16.31 6.64
C LYS A 182 -13.70 -15.77 5.78
N SER A 183 -12.46 -16.15 6.07
CA SER A 183 -11.28 -15.69 5.32
C SER A 183 -11.33 -16.12 3.86
N THR A 184 -11.76 -17.35 3.58
CA THR A 184 -11.92 -17.86 2.21
C THR A 184 -12.98 -17.06 1.44
N ARG A 185 -14.12 -16.77 2.07
CA ARG A 185 -15.17 -15.92 1.49
C ARG A 185 -14.65 -14.54 1.12
N TYR A 186 -13.96 -13.87 2.05
CA TYR A 186 -13.43 -12.53 1.79
C TYR A 186 -12.34 -12.53 0.72
N ASN A 187 -11.48 -13.55 0.71
CA ASN A 187 -10.47 -13.70 -0.34
C ASN A 187 -11.11 -13.88 -1.73
N MET A 188 -12.17 -14.69 -1.83
CA MET A 188 -12.89 -14.87 -3.10
C MET A 188 -13.53 -13.55 -3.58
N GLN A 189 -14.16 -12.79 -2.68
CA GLN A 189 -14.74 -11.48 -2.98
C GLN A 189 -13.67 -10.48 -3.44
N PHE A 190 -12.54 -10.44 -2.74
CA PHE A 190 -11.38 -9.64 -3.11
C PHE A 190 -10.89 -9.98 -4.53
N LEU A 191 -10.68 -11.27 -4.84
CA LEU A 191 -10.17 -11.71 -6.14
C LEU A 191 -11.13 -11.34 -7.27
N ASN A 192 -12.42 -11.64 -7.10
CA ASN A 192 -13.44 -11.27 -8.08
C ASN A 192 -13.41 -9.76 -8.34
N ARG A 193 -13.32 -8.95 -7.28
CA ARG A 193 -13.28 -7.50 -7.40
C ARG A 193 -12.02 -7.00 -8.11
N LEU A 194 -10.86 -7.55 -7.74
CA LEU A 194 -9.60 -7.26 -8.41
C LEU A 194 -9.71 -7.57 -9.92
N GLY A 195 -10.26 -8.73 -10.26
CA GLY A 195 -10.50 -9.14 -11.63
C GLY A 195 -11.37 -8.16 -12.43
N GLU A 196 -12.48 -7.70 -11.86
CA GLU A 196 -13.36 -6.70 -12.48
C GLU A 196 -12.64 -5.36 -12.68
N GLN A 197 -11.97 -4.85 -11.64
CA GLN A 197 -11.31 -3.55 -11.72
C GLN A 197 -10.18 -3.55 -12.75
N LEU A 198 -9.44 -4.66 -12.87
CA LEU A 198 -8.38 -4.79 -13.87
C LEU A 198 -8.92 -4.91 -15.30
N LYS A 199 -10.08 -5.56 -15.50
CA LYS A 199 -10.74 -5.58 -16.82
C LYS A 199 -11.11 -4.16 -17.26
N TRP A 200 -11.77 -3.40 -16.38
CA TRP A 200 -12.11 -1.99 -16.66
C TRP A 200 -10.88 -1.12 -16.89
N TRP A 201 -9.81 -1.33 -16.11
CA TRP A 201 -8.54 -0.65 -16.33
C TRP A 201 -7.99 -0.90 -17.73
N LEU A 202 -7.85 -2.17 -18.11
CA LEU A 202 -7.23 -2.56 -19.38
C LEU A 202 -8.06 -2.05 -20.58
N GLU A 203 -9.39 -2.06 -20.47
CA GLU A 203 -10.27 -1.50 -21.51
C GLU A 203 -10.13 0.01 -21.65
N ALA A 204 -10.04 0.74 -20.53
CA ALA A 204 -9.85 2.19 -20.56
C ALA A 204 -8.44 2.57 -21.02
N ARG A 205 -7.41 1.83 -20.58
CA ARG A 205 -6.01 2.08 -20.89
C ARG A 205 -5.67 1.92 -22.37
N LYS A 206 -6.36 1.03 -23.09
CA LYS A 206 -6.25 0.86 -24.56
C LYS A 206 -6.60 2.13 -25.35
N LYS A 207 -7.36 3.05 -24.76
CA LYS A 207 -7.78 4.30 -25.42
C LYS A 207 -6.76 5.43 -25.24
N VAL A 208 -5.73 5.23 -24.41
CA VAL A 208 -4.65 6.20 -24.21
C VAL A 208 -3.51 5.87 -25.18
N PRO A 209 -3.09 6.79 -26.07
CA PRO A 209 -2.10 6.52 -27.10
C PRO A 209 -0.65 6.46 -26.57
N LYS A 210 -0.39 6.95 -25.36
CA LYS A 210 0.95 6.94 -24.74
C LYS A 210 1.35 5.52 -24.32
N ASP A 211 2.64 5.22 -24.47
CA ASP A 211 3.22 3.93 -24.11
C ASP A 211 3.14 3.68 -22.60
N LYS A 212 3.65 4.60 -21.78
CA LYS A 212 3.60 4.54 -20.32
C LYS A 212 3.09 5.87 -19.74
N ILE A 213 2.18 5.80 -18.78
CA ILE A 213 1.66 6.95 -18.03
C ILE A 213 1.87 6.75 -16.52
N PRO A 214 1.88 7.82 -15.69
CA PRO A 214 2.05 7.68 -14.24
C PRO A 214 1.02 6.76 -13.58
N ALA A 215 -0.19 6.69 -14.14
CA ALA A 215 -1.23 5.80 -13.69
C ALA A 215 -0.84 4.30 -13.83
N ASP A 216 -0.03 3.93 -14.83
CA ASP A 216 0.46 2.57 -15.03
C ASP A 216 1.43 2.17 -13.91
N TYR A 217 2.35 3.07 -13.54
CA TYR A 217 3.30 2.82 -12.44
C TYR A 217 2.57 2.59 -11.11
N LEU A 218 1.49 3.34 -10.85
CA LEU A 218 0.69 3.12 -9.66
C LEU A 218 -0.03 1.76 -9.72
N LEU A 219 -0.58 1.36 -10.86
CA LEU A 219 -1.19 0.04 -11.02
C LEU A 219 -0.14 -1.06 -10.79
N TRP A 220 1.00 -0.99 -11.48
CA TRP A 220 2.07 -1.97 -11.36
C TRP A 220 2.58 -2.07 -9.93
N ALA A 221 2.80 -0.95 -9.25
CA ALA A 221 3.24 -0.98 -7.86
C ALA A 221 2.22 -1.65 -6.93
N ASN A 222 0.92 -1.43 -7.15
CA ASN A 222 -0.12 -2.13 -6.41
C ASN A 222 -0.11 -3.64 -6.66
N LEU A 223 0.00 -4.06 -7.92
CA LEU A 223 0.08 -5.48 -8.27
C LEU A 223 1.37 -6.13 -7.73
N PHE A 224 2.49 -5.43 -7.79
CA PHE A 224 3.76 -5.86 -7.20
C PHE A 224 3.61 -6.14 -5.71
N VAL A 225 3.10 -5.16 -4.96
CA VAL A 225 2.88 -5.31 -3.51
C VAL A 225 1.96 -6.49 -3.24
N GLN A 226 0.86 -6.64 -3.96
CA GLN A 226 -0.05 -7.78 -3.77
C GLN A 226 0.61 -9.15 -4.04
N GLN A 227 1.57 -9.22 -4.97
CA GLN A 227 2.27 -10.46 -5.33
C GLN A 227 3.45 -10.81 -4.41
N GLU A 228 4.06 -9.82 -3.77
CA GLU A 228 5.16 -9.99 -2.82
C GLU A 228 4.69 -10.37 -1.40
N LEU A 229 3.41 -10.20 -1.10
CA LEU A 229 2.84 -10.59 0.19
C LEU A 229 2.81 -12.12 0.35
N PRO A 230 2.71 -12.64 1.60
CA PRO A 230 2.62 -14.07 1.87
C PRO A 230 1.56 -14.82 1.05
N ASP A 231 0.37 -14.22 0.88
CA ASP A 231 -0.71 -14.78 0.05
C ASP A 231 -0.61 -14.40 -1.44
N GLY A 232 0.46 -13.74 -1.86
CA GLY A 232 0.63 -13.22 -3.22
C GLY A 232 0.67 -14.29 -4.31
N ARG A 233 0.99 -15.55 -3.95
CA ARG A 233 0.86 -16.68 -4.88
C ARG A 233 -0.57 -16.88 -5.38
N VAL A 234 -1.56 -16.77 -4.50
CA VAL A 234 -2.98 -16.90 -4.86
C VAL A 234 -3.39 -15.79 -5.83
N VAL A 235 -2.88 -14.58 -5.61
CA VAL A 235 -3.10 -13.44 -6.50
C VAL A 235 -2.49 -13.71 -7.88
N ARG A 236 -1.24 -14.20 -7.96
CA ARG A 236 -0.59 -14.53 -9.24
C ARG A 236 -1.38 -15.56 -10.05
N GLU A 237 -1.74 -16.68 -9.42
CA GLU A 237 -2.50 -17.76 -10.05
C GLU A 237 -3.87 -17.25 -10.57
N PHE A 238 -4.56 -16.42 -9.78
CA PHE A 238 -5.83 -15.82 -10.19
C PHE A 238 -5.66 -14.84 -11.36
N LEU A 239 -4.64 -13.98 -11.34
CA LEU A 239 -4.38 -13.00 -12.39
C LEU A 239 -4.08 -13.68 -13.73
N GLU A 240 -3.28 -14.74 -13.72
CA GLU A 240 -2.96 -15.54 -14.91
C GLU A 240 -4.23 -16.16 -15.53
N GLN A 241 -5.10 -16.72 -14.69
CA GLN A 241 -6.34 -17.35 -15.13
C GLN A 241 -7.38 -16.33 -15.65
N ASN A 242 -7.52 -15.17 -15.00
CA ASN A 242 -8.63 -14.26 -15.27
C ASN A 242 -8.31 -13.14 -16.29
N LEU A 243 -7.04 -12.74 -16.45
CA LEU A 243 -6.63 -11.74 -17.44
C LEU A 243 -6.24 -12.34 -18.80
N GLY A 244 -5.95 -13.64 -18.83
CA GLY A 244 -5.39 -14.33 -19.98
C GLY A 244 -3.86 -14.21 -20.05
N SER A 245 -3.22 -15.17 -20.71
CA SER A 245 -1.77 -15.34 -20.72
C SER A 245 -1.02 -14.13 -21.29
N ASP A 246 -1.54 -13.49 -22.34
CA ASP A 246 -0.85 -12.37 -22.99
C ASP A 246 -0.87 -11.09 -22.16
N ALA A 247 -2.03 -10.72 -21.59
CA ALA A 247 -2.15 -9.53 -20.75
C ALA A 247 -1.38 -9.70 -19.43
N TYR A 248 -1.45 -10.89 -18.83
CA TYR A 248 -0.66 -11.21 -17.65
C TYR A 248 0.85 -11.15 -17.93
N ARG A 249 1.33 -11.78 -19.01
CA ARG A 249 2.75 -11.74 -19.41
C ARG A 249 3.22 -10.30 -19.60
N ASN A 250 2.44 -9.48 -20.31
CA ASN A 250 2.78 -8.07 -20.52
C ASN A 250 2.92 -7.31 -19.19
N ILE A 251 1.99 -7.49 -18.24
CA ILE A 251 2.10 -6.87 -16.91
C ILE A 251 3.35 -7.36 -16.18
N GLN A 252 3.65 -8.66 -16.23
CA GLN A 252 4.83 -9.25 -15.58
C GLN A 252 6.14 -8.74 -16.19
N GLU A 253 6.21 -8.55 -17.51
CA GLU A 253 7.35 -7.93 -18.19
C GLU A 253 7.57 -6.50 -17.67
N HIS A 254 6.51 -5.68 -17.59
CA HIS A 254 6.61 -4.32 -17.03
C HIS A 254 7.01 -4.29 -15.55
N LEU A 255 6.52 -5.23 -14.74
CA LEU A 255 6.93 -5.39 -13.35
C LEU A 255 8.41 -5.75 -13.23
N HIS A 256 8.87 -6.66 -14.07
CA HIS A 256 10.26 -7.06 -14.12
C HIS A 256 11.16 -5.89 -14.53
N GLU A 257 10.79 -5.15 -15.57
CA GLU A 257 11.48 -3.93 -15.98
C GLU A 257 11.58 -2.93 -14.83
N CYS A 258 10.47 -2.65 -14.14
CA CYS A 258 10.45 -1.65 -13.06
C CYS A 258 11.27 -2.08 -11.84
N THR A 259 11.29 -3.38 -11.50
CA THR A 259 12.08 -3.90 -10.38
C THR A 259 13.58 -3.95 -10.66
N GLN A 260 13.98 -4.01 -11.94
CA GLN A 260 15.37 -3.99 -12.38
C GLN A 260 15.91 -2.59 -12.70
N LEU A 261 15.09 -1.53 -12.60
CA LEU A 261 15.57 -0.18 -12.83
C LEU A 261 16.71 0.16 -11.86
N GLU A 262 17.88 0.45 -12.42
CA GLU A 262 18.97 1.05 -11.66
C GLU A 262 18.56 2.44 -11.17
N SER A 263 19.03 2.82 -9.98
CA SER A 263 18.74 4.15 -9.44
C SER A 263 19.48 5.22 -10.25
N VAL A 264 18.76 5.88 -11.14
CA VAL A 264 19.22 7.09 -11.85
C VAL A 264 19.07 8.30 -10.94
N VAL A 265 18.13 8.25 -10.00
CA VAL A 265 17.79 9.36 -9.12
C VAL A 265 18.78 9.43 -7.96
N ALA A 266 19.16 10.66 -7.57
CA ALA A 266 20.03 10.86 -6.42
C ALA A 266 19.33 10.43 -5.13
N ILE A 267 19.84 9.41 -4.46
CA ILE A 267 19.37 8.95 -3.15
C ILE A 267 20.29 9.54 -2.08
N ARG A 268 19.70 10.09 -1.01
CA ARG A 268 20.45 10.53 0.17
C ARG A 268 19.83 10.00 1.46
N GLN A 269 20.64 9.95 2.50
CA GLN A 269 20.17 9.63 3.84
C GLN A 269 19.36 10.79 4.44
N PRO A 270 18.36 10.49 5.31
CA PRO A 270 17.61 11.52 6.00
C PRO A 270 18.50 12.30 6.97
N THR A 271 18.34 13.61 6.99
CA THR A 271 18.95 14.47 8.02
C THR A 271 18.27 14.26 9.38
N PHE A 272 18.89 14.76 10.45
CA PHE A 272 18.34 14.61 11.80
C PHE A 272 16.90 15.14 11.94
N THR A 273 16.58 16.26 11.30
CA THR A 273 15.25 16.90 11.31
C THR A 273 14.21 16.17 10.45
N GLU A 274 14.67 15.33 9.53
CA GLU A 274 13.83 14.51 8.65
C GLU A 274 13.60 13.11 9.23
N SER A 275 14.55 12.62 10.04
CA SER A 275 14.44 11.33 10.71
C SER A 275 13.27 11.32 11.70
N GLY A 276 12.50 10.23 11.70
CA GLY A 276 11.39 9.99 12.64
C GLY A 276 11.88 9.52 14.01
N ASN A 277 12.94 10.14 14.54
CA ASN A 277 13.44 9.83 15.87
C ASN A 277 12.55 10.44 16.96
N ILE A 278 12.67 9.95 18.20
CA ILE A 278 11.80 10.37 19.31
C ILE A 278 11.81 11.89 19.51
N VAL A 279 12.99 12.51 19.48
CA VAL A 279 13.15 13.95 19.72
C VAL A 279 12.44 14.76 18.62
N THR A 280 12.69 14.42 17.35
CA THR A 280 12.10 15.09 16.20
C THR A 280 10.59 14.90 16.15
N SER A 281 10.08 13.70 16.43
CA SER A 281 8.63 13.45 16.46
C SER A 281 7.94 14.20 17.59
N VAL A 282 8.52 14.27 18.80
CA VAL A 282 7.97 15.08 19.90
C VAL A 282 7.97 16.56 19.54
N TYR A 283 9.07 17.06 18.97
CA TYR A 283 9.17 18.45 18.52
C TYR A 283 8.11 18.80 17.47
N ARG A 284 7.93 17.97 16.45
CA ARG A 284 6.92 18.17 15.41
C ARG A 284 5.50 18.06 15.95
N GLN A 285 5.27 17.15 16.89
CA GLN A 285 3.97 17.03 17.55
C GLN A 285 3.66 18.27 18.40
N ALA A 286 4.66 18.84 19.10
CA ALA A 286 4.49 20.07 19.85
C ALA A 286 4.15 21.26 18.95
N ILE A 287 4.87 21.42 17.83
CA ILE A 287 4.60 22.50 16.86
C ILE A 287 3.17 22.42 16.30
N ARG A 288 2.61 21.22 16.12
CA ARG A 288 1.24 21.08 15.59
C ARG A 288 0.15 21.64 16.52
N TYR A 289 0.42 21.78 17.82
CA TYR A 289 -0.55 22.27 18.80
C TYR A 289 -0.25 23.67 19.33
N VAL A 290 0.78 24.34 18.78
CA VAL A 290 1.16 25.72 19.10
C VAL A 290 0.77 26.61 17.92
#